data_AF-A0A7S1IQ41-F1
#
_entry.id   AF-A0A7S1IQ41-F1
#
_cell.length_a   1.000
_cell.length_b   1.000
_cell.length_c   1.000
_cell.angle_alpha   90.00
_cell.angle_beta   90.00
_cell.angle_gamma   90.00
#
_symmetry.space_group_name_H-M   'P 1'
#
loop_
_entity.id
_entity.type
_entity.pdbx_description
1 polymer ?
#
loop_
_entity_poly.entity_id
_entity_poly.type
_entity_poly.pdbx_seq_one_letter_code
_entity_poly.pdbx_strand_id
1 'polypeptide(L)'
;EDLRYISDTLSQWLEFQRNWMYLESVFTQNEIARQWPQDAKTFAAVDRQWKDLMKRVFENPSVYRIIVAQTQLQQKFDAYNKQLERILANLERKLEEKRQAF
;
A
#
# COMPACT_ATOMS: atom_id res chain seq x y z
N GLU A 1 -17.03 -2.69 -21.40
CA GLU A 1 -16.94 -2.58 -19.93
C GLU A 1 -15.49 -2.63 -19.41
N ASP A 2 -14.54 -3.23 -20.14
CA ASP A 2 -13.15 -3.42 -19.69
C ASP A 2 -12.37 -2.13 -19.42
N LEU A 3 -12.59 -1.06 -20.20
CA LEU A 3 -11.91 0.23 -20.02
C LEU A 3 -12.26 0.91 -18.67
N ARG A 4 -13.50 0.77 -18.21
CA ARG A 4 -13.94 1.33 -16.92
C ARG A 4 -13.30 0.57 -15.76
N TYR A 5 -13.32 -0.76 -15.83
CA TYR A 5 -12.67 -1.63 -14.86
C TYR A 5 -11.16 -1.38 -14.76
N ILE A 6 -10.49 -1.17 -15.91
CA ILE A 6 -9.07 -0.79 -15.94
C ILE A 6 -8.83 0.57 -15.30
N SER A 7 -9.64 1.57 -15.63
CA SER A 7 -9.52 2.91 -15.04
C SER A 7 -9.67 2.87 -13.52
N ASP A 8 -10.70 2.19 -13.00
CA ASP A 8 -10.97 2.11 -11.57
C ASP A 8 -9.84 1.36 -10.84
N THR A 9 -9.34 0.27 -11.43
CA THR A 9 -8.21 -0.49 -10.88
C THR A 9 -6.93 0.35 -10.84
N LEU A 10 -6.66 1.15 -11.88
CA LEU A 10 -5.50 2.05 -11.93
C LEU A 10 -5.62 3.19 -10.91
N SER A 11 -6.82 3.74 -10.70
CA SER A 11 -7.04 4.75 -9.67
C SER A 11 -6.75 4.21 -8.27
N GLN A 12 -7.26 3.01 -7.94
CA GLN A 12 -6.99 2.34 -6.66
C GLN A 12 -5.50 2.01 -6.49
N TRP A 13 -4.84 1.62 -7.57
CA TRP A 13 -3.40 1.35 -7.59
C TRP A 13 -2.59 2.60 -7.29
N LEU A 14 -2.87 3.72 -7.97
CA LEU A 14 -2.15 4.98 -7.77
C LEU A 14 -2.33 5.52 -6.35
N GLU A 15 -3.51 5.32 -5.77
CA GLU A 15 -3.77 5.64 -4.38
C GLU A 15 -2.96 4.77 -3.42
N PHE A 16 -2.96 3.46 -3.64
CA PHE A 16 -2.13 2.53 -2.88
C PHE A 16 -0.66 2.94 -2.92
N GLN A 17 -0.13 3.22 -4.12
CA GLN A 17 1.27 3.59 -4.30
C GLN A 17 1.63 4.86 -3.54
N ARG A 18 0.77 5.88 -3.56
CA ARG A 18 0.99 7.13 -2.81
C ARG A 18 1.06 6.88 -1.31
N ASN A 19 0.10 6.14 -0.76
CA ASN A 19 0.04 5.82 0.67
C ASN A 19 1.22 4.93 1.09
N TRP A 20 1.60 3.97 0.24
CA TRP A 20 2.75 3.09 0.46
C TRP A 20 4.07 3.88 0.48
N MET A 21 4.30 4.82 -0.45
CA MET A 21 5.52 5.64 -0.46
C MET A 21 5.65 6.50 0.81
N TYR A 22 4.54 7.04 1.31
CA TYR A 22 4.54 7.79 2.57
C TYR A 22 4.94 6.87 3.72
N LEU A 23 4.30 5.72 3.85
CA LEU A 23 4.61 4.76 4.91
C LEU A 23 6.02 4.18 4.81
N GLU A 24 6.53 3.96 3.58
CA GLU A 24 7.93 3.58 3.35
C GLU A 24 8.86 4.66 3.91
N SER A 25 8.64 5.94 3.59
CA SER A 25 9.47 7.04 4.09
C SER A 25 9.48 7.13 5.62
N VAL A 26 8.35 6.82 6.26
CA VAL A 26 8.17 6.87 7.72
C VAL A 26 8.81 5.66 8.40
N PHE A 27 8.60 4.44 7.91
CA PHE A 27 9.18 3.23 8.52
C PHE A 27 10.65 2.99 8.15
N THR A 28 11.17 3.65 7.12
CA THR A 28 12.62 3.63 6.81
C THR A 28 13.42 4.38 7.88
N GLN A 29 12.78 5.27 8.65
CA GLN A 29 13.39 5.86 9.84
C GLN A 29 13.45 4.82 10.96
N ASN A 30 14.67 4.32 11.22
CA ASN A 30 14.97 3.26 12.18
C ASN A 30 14.39 3.48 13.60
N GLU A 31 14.15 4.74 14.00
CA GLU A 31 13.56 5.06 15.30
C GLU A 31 12.06 4.75 15.35
N ILE A 32 11.31 5.10 14.31
CA ILE A 32 9.85 4.88 14.24
C ILE A 32 9.55 3.37 14.16
N ALA A 33 10.31 2.64 13.34
CA ALA A 33 10.18 1.18 13.25
C ALA A 33 10.45 0.48 14.60
N ARG A 34 11.36 1.04 15.42
CA ARG A 34 11.63 0.53 16.78
C ARG A 34 10.52 0.89 17.77
N GLN A 35 9.92 2.08 17.64
CA GLN A 35 8.82 2.52 18.51
C GLN A 35 7.53 1.73 18.22
N TRP A 36 7.26 1.38 16.95
CA TRP A 36 6.03 0.69 16.53
C TRP A 36 6.32 -0.60 15.72
N PRO A 37 6.88 -1.64 16.36
CA PRO A 37 7.30 -2.86 15.67
C PRO A 37 6.15 -3.67 15.07
N GLN A 38 4.94 -3.58 15.63
CA GLN A 38 3.75 -4.25 15.09
C GLN A 38 3.27 -3.63 13.78
N ASP A 39 3.21 -2.30 13.70
CA ASP A 39 2.83 -1.58 12.49
C ASP A 39 3.92 -1.75 11.41
N ALA A 40 5.20 -1.70 11.79
CA ALA A 40 6.32 -1.97 10.89
C ALA A 40 6.29 -3.40 10.32
N LYS A 41 5.95 -4.41 11.13
CA LYS A 41 5.79 -5.80 10.66
C LYS A 41 4.61 -5.94 9.68
N THR A 42 3.51 -5.26 9.95
CA THR A 42 2.33 -5.24 9.07
C THR A 42 2.65 -4.56 7.75
N PHE A 43 3.32 -3.41 7.79
CA PHE A 43 3.80 -2.71 6.60
C PHE A 43 4.77 -3.57 5.78
N ALA A 44 5.74 -4.24 6.42
CA ALA A 44 6.68 -5.12 5.73
C ALA A 44 6.00 -6.30 4.98
N ALA A 45 4.91 -6.83 5.52
CA ALA A 45 4.13 -7.88 4.85
C ALA A 45 3.40 -7.36 3.60
N VAL A 46 2.89 -6.12 3.64
CA VAL A 46 2.26 -5.45 2.50
C VAL A 46 3.31 -5.05 1.46
N ASP A 47 4.44 -4.50 1.92
CA ASP A 47 5.59 -4.11 1.09
C ASP A 47 6.10 -5.25 0.21
N ARG A 48 6.28 -6.44 0.81
CA ARG A 48 6.71 -7.63 0.06
C ARG A 48 5.73 -8.00 -1.04
N GLN A 49 4.43 -8.03 -0.71
CA GLN A 49 3.37 -8.38 -1.68
C GLN A 49 3.28 -7.35 -2.80
N TRP A 50 3.48 -6.08 -2.47
CA TRP A 50 3.52 -4.98 -3.43
C TRP A 50 4.71 -5.09 -4.39
N LYS A 51 5.92 -5.30 -3.85
CA LYS A 51 7.14 -5.47 -4.66
C LYS A 51 7.04 -6.68 -5.58
N ASP A 52 6.49 -7.80 -5.11
CA ASP A 52 6.24 -8.99 -5.93
C ASP A 52 5.26 -8.70 -7.06
N LEU A 53 4.21 -7.90 -6.81
CA LEU A 53 3.27 -7.46 -7.85
C LEU A 53 3.96 -6.54 -8.86
N MET A 54 4.69 -5.52 -8.40
CA MET A 54 5.41 -4.57 -9.26
C MET A 54 6.45 -5.25 -10.14
N LYS A 55 7.13 -6.30 -9.64
CA LYS A 55 8.06 -7.09 -10.44
C LYS A 55 7.35 -7.80 -11.60
N ARG A 56 6.20 -8.43 -11.34
CA ARG A 56 5.39 -9.08 -12.39
C ARG A 56 4.88 -8.08 -13.43
N VAL A 57 4.57 -6.87 -12.98
CA VAL A 57 4.12 -5.77 -13.83
C VAL A 57 5.24 -5.26 -14.72
N PHE A 58 6.45 -5.15 -14.18
CA PHE A 58 7.65 -4.80 -14.93
C PHE A 58 8.02 -5.88 -15.96
N GLU A 59 7.92 -7.16 -15.59
CA GLU A 59 8.20 -8.29 -16.48
C GLU A 59 7.18 -8.44 -17.61
N ASN A 60 5.96 -7.93 -17.45
CA ASN A 60 4.91 -7.99 -18.45
C ASN A 60 4.24 -6.61 -18.63
N PRO A 61 4.80 -5.73 -19.48
CA PRO A 61 4.35 -4.34 -19.63
C PRO A 61 2.94 -4.20 -20.23
N SER A 62 2.29 -5.30 -20.61
CA SER A 62 0.88 -5.31 -20.98
C SER A 62 0.00 -5.19 -19.72
N VAL A 63 -0.12 -3.97 -19.20
CA VAL A 63 -1.01 -3.58 -18.09
C VAL A 63 -2.43 -4.13 -18.30
N TYR A 64 -2.92 -4.09 -19.54
CA TYR A 64 -4.20 -4.70 -19.94
C TYR A 64 -4.26 -6.20 -19.63
N ARG A 65 -3.23 -6.98 -19.99
CA ARG A 65 -3.19 -8.42 -19.70
C ARG A 65 -3.12 -8.70 -18.22
N ILE A 66 -2.43 -7.88 -17.43
CA ILE A 66 -2.35 -8.07 -15.98
C ILE A 66 -3.70 -7.78 -15.32
N ILE A 67 -4.33 -6.66 -15.67
CA ILE A 67 -5.61 -6.24 -15.09
C ILE A 67 -6.74 -7.19 -15.53
N VAL A 68 -6.77 -7.59 -16.79
CA VAL A 68 -7.83 -8.47 -17.33
C VAL A 68 -7.59 -9.95 -16.98
N ALA A 69 -6.34 -10.45 -16.97
CA ALA A 69 -6.06 -11.84 -16.59
C ALA A 69 -6.09 -12.06 -15.07
N GLN A 70 -5.93 -11.02 -14.26
CA GLN A 70 -6.15 -11.09 -12.82
C GLN A 70 -7.49 -10.45 -12.48
N THR A 71 -8.56 -11.22 -12.65
CA THR A 71 -9.93 -10.88 -12.24
C THR A 71 -10.06 -10.55 -10.74
N GLN A 72 -9.01 -10.82 -9.95
CA GLN A 72 -8.90 -10.54 -8.52
C GLN A 72 -8.01 -9.33 -8.18
N LEU A 73 -7.42 -8.65 -9.16
CA LEU A 73 -6.47 -7.57 -8.89
C LEU A 73 -7.13 -6.40 -8.16
N GLN A 74 -8.35 -6.02 -8.57
CA GLN A 74 -9.13 -4.98 -7.90
C GLN A 74 -9.41 -5.33 -6.42
N GLN A 75 -9.80 -6.58 -6.14
CA GLN A 75 -10.04 -7.04 -4.76
C GLN A 75 -8.77 -7.03 -3.90
N LYS A 76 -7.62 -7.35 -4.50
CA LYS A 76 -6.32 -7.26 -3.83
C LYS A 76 -5.96 -5.81 -3.50
N PHE A 77 -6.15 -4.90 -4.45
CA PHE A 77 -5.90 -3.48 -4.22
C PHE A 77 -6.84 -2.88 -3.17
N ASP A 78 -8.12 -3.24 -3.17
CA ASP A 78 -9.06 -2.84 -2.12
C ASP A 78 -8.61 -3.34 -0.74
N ALA A 79 -8.19 -4.60 -0.63
CA ALA A 79 -7.68 -5.16 0.62
C ALA A 79 -6.38 -4.47 1.07
N TYR A 80 -5.46 -4.18 0.14
CA TYR A 80 -4.20 -3.51 0.44
C TYR A 80 -4.40 -2.05 0.84
N ASN A 81 -5.29 -1.32 0.16
CA ASN A 81 -5.66 0.05 0.54
C ASN A 81 -6.25 0.10 1.94
N LYS A 82 -7.20 -0.77 2.26
CA LYS A 82 -7.77 -0.88 3.63
C LYS A 82 -6.70 -1.18 4.68
N GLN A 83 -5.68 -1.97 4.35
CA GLN A 83 -4.57 -2.23 5.27
C GLN A 83 -3.69 -1.00 5.46
N LEU A 84 -3.33 -0.28 4.38
CA LEU A 84 -2.56 0.97 4.50
C LEU A 84 -3.33 2.05 5.24
N GLU A 85 -4.63 2.22 5.00
CA GLU A 85 -5.48 3.18 5.72
C GLU A 85 -5.49 2.92 7.22
N ARG A 86 -5.55 1.65 7.65
CA ARG A 86 -5.45 1.28 9.07
C ARG A 86 -4.10 1.65 9.66
N ILE A 87 -3.01 1.40 8.93
CA ILE A 87 -1.66 1.77 9.36
C ILE A 87 -1.55 3.29 9.46
N LEU A 88 -2.06 4.03 8.47
CA LEU A 88 -2.08 5.50 8.45
C LEU A 88 -2.88 6.07 9.62
N ALA A 89 -4.10 5.60 9.86
CA ALA A 89 -4.94 6.05 10.97
C ALA A 89 -4.28 5.77 12.34
N ASN A 90 -3.66 4.60 12.48
CA ASN A 90 -2.89 4.26 13.69
C ASN A 90 -1.68 5.18 13.86
N LEU A 91 -0.98 5.49 12.77
CA LEU A 91 0.19 6.35 12.77
C LEU A 91 -0.16 7.80 13.11
N GLU A 92 -1.21 8.35 12.49
CA GLU A 92 -1.72 9.69 12.78
C GLU A 92 -2.16 9.84 14.23
N ARG A 93 -2.94 8.89 14.76
CA ARG A 93 -3.35 8.91 16.17
C ARG A 93 -2.15 8.90 17.11
N LYS A 94 -1.15 8.06 16.84
CA LYS A 94 0.06 7.95 17.67
C LYS A 94 0.95 9.18 17.58
N LEU A 95 1.05 9.80 16.40
CA LEU A 95 1.77 11.07 16.22
C LEU A 95 1.10 12.20 16.98
N GLU A 96 -0.24 12.26 16.97
CA GLU A 96 -1.00 13.26 17.73
C GLU A 96 -0.87 13.06 19.24
N GLU A 97 -0.97 11.82 19.74
CA GLU A 97 -0.69 11.49 21.16
C GLU A 97 0.72 11.93 21.58
N LYS A 98 1.73 11.71 20.71
CA LYS A 98 3.09 12.17 20.99
C LYS A 98 3.18 13.69 21.00
N ARG A 99 2.52 14.38 20.07
CA ARG A 99 2.49 15.85 20.01
C ARG A 99 1.85 16.48 21.26
N GLN A 100 0.80 15.87 21.80
CA GLN A 100 0.13 16.35 23.02
C GLN A 100 0.90 16.06 24.32
N ALA A 101 1.84 15.10 24.28
CA ALA A 101 2.68 14.75 25.43
C ALA A 101 3.93 15.64 25.57
N PHE A 102 4.21 16.51 24.60
CA PHE A 102 5.25 17.54 24.64
C PHE A 102 4.64 18.92 24.87
#